data_AF-A0A0P7GZA9-F1
#
_entry.id   AF-A0A0P7GZA9-F1
#
_cell.length_a   1.000
_cell.length_b   1.000
_cell.length_c   1.000
_cell.angle_alpha   90.00
_cell.angle_beta   90.00
_cell.angle_gamma   90.00
#
_symmetry.space_group_name_H-M   'P 1'
#
loop_
_entity.id
_entity.type
_entity.pdbx_description
1 polymer ?
#
loop_
_entity_poly.entity_id
_entity_poly.type
_entity_poly.pdbx_seq_one_letter_code
_entity_poly.pdbx_strand_id
1 'polypeptide(L)'
;MHYHEAANFLFDLRRFGVDPGVESVQELLAAVDVSPNEGDGPAYVQVAGTNGKGSTARMVESALREAGLSVGLYTSPHLEHLTERVHVDGREMPRSAVAEFVEAAKPWLVDRAADGAPLTFFEVVTALGIWWFERAGVDVAVLEVGLGGELDATSAVDPIASAVTNVSLEHTGVLGDTVEEIAETKAHVAPVGRPLVTGTEGAALSTVRDVADEVGASGVITVGEDEWIGEGATGTADYAGGDDAASGVHPDVTVAYNGRITHQQAGVSVAAEGWAVDARIPLLGEHQAMNAGIACVLSRQIGDELGVDVGRGALERGLAKADWPGRFEVMSQSPLTVLDGAHNPEACETVTETLSTFEYDDCHLVVAAMHDKDTVAMAAALPDDASVTTCEPVTDRAEDSEVLARTFEDAGYDDVRATGSVANALSMAREDADGDDALLVTGSLYAVAEARATWTRLQVPKRVDSIDEAETVLRDAQVSEPGIWRMRGKADHRVLHTRVQQRQAEYLKQEMLSLDGECSASALRSGGELHDVVLSGTMAQFKRLAEKLQGQPWGLSGLGERSVSSWGSSTARQSATCRGHRIGRRSWAC
;
A
#
# COMPACT_ATOMS: atom_id res chain seq x y z
N MET A 1 14.30 19.50 -13.98
CA MET A 1 14.93 18.53 -13.05
C MET A 1 14.65 17.07 -13.48
N HIS A 2 15.51 16.08 -13.20
CA HIS A 2 15.20 14.65 -13.43
C HIS A 2 14.52 14.01 -12.20
N TYR A 3 13.73 12.95 -12.40
CA TYR A 3 13.00 12.27 -11.30
C TYR A 3 13.91 11.80 -10.16
N HIS A 4 15.02 11.12 -10.47
CA HIS A 4 15.91 10.64 -9.41
C HIS A 4 16.52 11.77 -8.56
N GLU A 5 16.70 12.97 -9.12
CA GLU A 5 17.17 14.13 -8.37
C GLU A 5 16.09 14.64 -7.42
N ALA A 6 14.84 14.69 -7.90
CA ALA A 6 13.67 15.07 -7.12
C ALA A 6 13.38 14.08 -5.99
N ALA A 7 13.33 12.78 -6.30
CA ALA A 7 13.11 11.72 -5.33
C ALA A 7 14.20 11.69 -4.26
N ASN A 8 15.48 11.81 -4.64
CA ASN A 8 16.57 11.90 -3.67
C ASN A 8 16.42 13.12 -2.75
N PHE A 9 16.03 14.28 -3.28
CA PHE A 9 15.78 15.47 -2.47
C PHE A 9 14.67 15.23 -1.44
N LEU A 10 13.56 14.61 -1.85
CA LEU A 10 12.48 14.25 -0.93
C LEU A 10 12.96 13.29 0.15
N PHE A 11 13.66 12.21 -0.23
CA PHE A 11 14.14 11.22 0.74
C PHE A 11 15.16 11.78 1.73
N ASP A 12 15.97 12.77 1.34
CA ASP A 12 16.88 13.46 2.25
C ASP A 12 16.14 14.19 3.39
N LEU A 13 14.84 14.49 3.23
CA LEU A 13 14.00 15.10 4.27
C LEU A 13 13.61 14.11 5.39
N ARG A 14 13.79 12.80 5.20
CA ARG A 14 13.53 11.78 6.24
C ARG A 14 14.40 11.94 7.49
N ARG A 15 15.49 12.72 7.40
CA ARG A 15 16.37 13.04 8.53
C ARG A 15 15.73 13.98 9.56
N PHE A 16 14.65 14.67 9.19
CA PHE A 16 13.95 15.61 10.06
C PHE A 16 12.87 14.86 10.85
N GLY A 17 12.81 15.12 12.16
CA GLY A 17 11.79 14.54 13.04
C GLY A 17 10.41 15.16 12.78
N VAL A 18 9.36 14.47 13.21
CA VAL A 18 7.97 14.95 13.11
C VAL A 18 7.83 16.25 13.91
N ASP A 19 7.38 17.31 13.24
CA ASP A 19 6.95 18.56 13.87
C ASP A 19 5.44 18.71 13.61
N PRO A 20 4.57 18.54 14.61
CA PRO A 20 3.12 18.60 14.42
C PRO A 20 2.68 20.01 14.01
N GLY A 21 1.90 20.10 12.93
CA GLY A 21 1.34 21.38 12.45
C GLY A 21 0.88 21.30 10.99
N VAL A 22 -0.18 22.02 10.66
CA VAL A 22 -0.76 22.05 9.30
C VAL A 22 -0.33 23.29 8.52
N GLU A 23 0.11 24.33 9.22
CA GLU A 23 0.45 25.64 8.67
C GLU A 23 1.64 25.55 7.71
N SER A 24 2.67 24.76 8.07
CA SER A 24 3.84 24.54 7.20
C SER A 24 3.46 23.92 5.87
N VAL A 25 2.48 23.00 5.86
CA VAL A 25 1.97 22.35 4.64
C VAL A 25 1.17 23.36 3.81
N GLN A 26 0.30 24.15 4.44
CA GLN A 26 -0.48 25.19 3.76
C GLN A 26 0.41 26.28 3.15
N GLU A 27 1.46 26.71 3.85
CA GLU A 27 2.43 27.67 3.34
C GLU A 27 3.24 27.10 2.16
N LEU A 28 3.60 25.82 2.20
CA LEU A 28 4.23 25.14 1.07
C LEU A 28 3.30 25.08 -0.13
N LEU A 29 2.02 24.71 0.07
CA LEU A 29 1.02 24.67 -0.98
C LEU A 29 0.85 26.06 -1.62
N ALA A 30 0.74 27.11 -0.80
CA ALA A 30 0.67 28.49 -1.28
C ALA A 30 1.93 28.89 -2.08
N ALA A 31 3.11 28.42 -1.68
CA ALA A 31 4.36 28.66 -2.39
C ALA A 31 4.43 27.98 -3.78
N VAL A 32 3.58 26.97 -4.03
CA VAL A 32 3.41 26.31 -5.34
C VAL A 32 2.06 26.63 -5.99
N ASP A 33 1.47 27.77 -5.62
CA ASP A 33 0.22 28.31 -6.16
C ASP A 33 -1.01 27.40 -5.98
N VAL A 34 -1.07 26.67 -4.86
CA VAL A 34 -2.19 25.81 -4.45
C VAL A 34 -2.80 26.32 -3.15
N SER A 35 -4.12 26.37 -3.08
CA SER A 35 -4.86 26.83 -1.90
C SER A 35 -6.04 25.89 -1.66
N PRO A 36 -5.84 24.78 -0.93
CA PRO A 36 -6.81 23.67 -0.92
C PRO A 36 -8.18 24.04 -0.33
N ASN A 37 -8.25 25.10 0.49
CA ASN A 37 -9.48 25.52 1.17
C ASN A 37 -10.14 26.75 0.51
N GLU A 38 -9.61 27.20 -0.63
CA GLU A 38 -10.12 28.35 -1.38
C GLU A 38 -10.28 28.00 -2.86
N GLY A 39 -11.37 28.46 -3.50
CA GLY A 39 -11.56 28.31 -4.95
C GLY A 39 -12.23 27.00 -5.38
N ASP A 40 -11.96 26.58 -6.63
CA ASP A 40 -12.63 25.47 -7.33
C ASP A 40 -11.82 24.15 -7.24
N GLY A 41 -11.08 23.94 -6.14
CA GLY A 41 -10.31 22.72 -5.88
C GLY A 41 -11.19 21.48 -5.67
N PRO A 42 -10.57 20.28 -5.52
CA PRO A 42 -11.32 19.05 -5.29
C PRO A 42 -12.02 19.05 -3.93
N ALA A 43 -13.09 18.28 -3.82
CA ALA A 43 -13.67 17.97 -2.51
C ALA A 43 -12.78 16.98 -1.76
N TYR A 44 -12.45 17.27 -0.50
CA TYR A 44 -11.57 16.41 0.29
C TYR A 44 -12.33 15.42 1.17
N VAL A 45 -11.75 14.23 1.30
CA VAL A 45 -12.23 13.16 2.19
C VAL A 45 -11.06 12.69 3.05
N GLN A 46 -11.25 12.58 4.36
CA GLN A 46 -10.20 12.06 5.25
C GLN A 46 -10.57 10.71 5.86
N VAL A 47 -9.63 9.77 5.83
CA VAL A 47 -9.80 8.45 6.46
C VAL A 47 -8.73 8.27 7.55
N ALA A 48 -9.16 8.46 8.80
CA ALA A 48 -8.37 8.23 10.01
C ALA A 48 -8.70 6.88 10.64
N GLY A 49 -7.91 6.49 11.65
CA GLY A 49 -8.09 5.24 12.38
C GLY A 49 -6.77 4.56 12.74
N THR A 50 -6.83 3.49 13.52
CA THR A 50 -5.65 2.66 13.81
C THR A 50 -5.39 1.71 12.63
N ASN A 51 -6.31 0.78 12.37
CA ASN A 51 -6.24 -0.18 11.26
C ASN A 51 -7.26 0.12 10.15
N GLY A 52 -7.07 -0.41 8.95
CA GLY A 52 -8.08 -0.37 7.86
C GLY A 52 -8.17 0.92 7.04
N LYS A 53 -7.43 1.99 7.39
CA LYS A 53 -7.48 3.29 6.69
C LYS A 53 -7.27 3.18 5.18
N GLY A 54 -6.12 2.62 4.74
CA GLY A 54 -5.82 2.44 3.31
C GLY A 54 -6.84 1.56 2.56
N SER A 55 -7.35 0.49 3.19
CA SER A 55 -8.39 -0.36 2.56
C SER A 55 -9.70 0.42 2.37
N THR A 56 -10.16 1.15 3.39
CA THR A 56 -11.34 2.01 3.32
C THR A 56 -11.17 3.11 2.29
N ALA A 57 -10.04 3.84 2.31
CA ALA A 57 -9.73 4.89 1.34
C ALA A 57 -9.73 4.36 -0.11
N ARG A 58 -9.16 3.16 -0.33
CA ARG A 58 -9.16 2.47 -1.62
C ARG A 58 -10.56 2.08 -2.08
N MET A 59 -11.43 1.63 -1.18
CA MET A 59 -12.82 1.31 -1.48
C MET A 59 -13.63 2.55 -1.84
N VAL A 60 -13.45 3.67 -1.12
CA VAL A 60 -14.07 4.97 -1.42
C VAL A 60 -13.64 5.46 -2.81
N GLU A 61 -12.33 5.48 -3.11
CA GLU A 61 -11.83 5.86 -4.43
C GLU A 61 -12.51 5.05 -5.53
N SER A 62 -12.57 3.73 -5.36
CA SER A 62 -13.11 2.83 -6.37
C SER A 62 -14.59 3.08 -6.60
N ALA A 63 -15.37 3.23 -5.52
CA ALA A 63 -16.81 3.44 -5.58
C ALA A 63 -17.17 4.76 -6.24
N LEU A 64 -16.50 5.86 -5.87
CA LEU A 64 -16.72 7.18 -6.47
C LEU A 64 -16.33 7.20 -7.96
N ARG A 65 -15.22 6.53 -8.32
CA ARG A 65 -14.83 6.39 -9.73
C ARG A 65 -15.84 5.58 -10.53
N GLU A 66 -16.43 4.54 -9.95
CA GLU A 66 -17.51 3.76 -10.58
C GLU A 66 -18.86 4.49 -10.63
N ALA A 67 -19.01 5.57 -9.85
CA ALA A 67 -20.12 6.53 -9.93
C ALA A 67 -19.88 7.63 -11.00
N GLY A 68 -18.68 7.69 -11.58
CA GLY A 68 -18.35 8.58 -12.69
C GLY A 68 -17.60 9.85 -12.30
N LEU A 69 -17.16 9.98 -11.05
CA LEU A 69 -16.27 11.05 -10.59
C LEU A 69 -14.82 10.74 -10.99
N SER A 70 -14.02 11.79 -11.22
CA SER A 70 -12.56 11.70 -11.23
C SER A 70 -12.05 11.80 -9.79
N VAL A 71 -11.22 10.85 -9.38
CA VAL A 71 -10.87 10.67 -7.97
C VAL A 71 -9.36 10.56 -7.76
N GLY A 72 -8.84 11.39 -6.88
CA GLY A 72 -7.51 11.29 -6.30
C GLY A 72 -7.50 10.41 -5.05
N LEU A 73 -6.43 9.63 -4.87
CA LEU A 73 -6.20 8.81 -3.68
C LEU A 73 -4.78 9.04 -3.17
N TYR A 74 -4.65 9.48 -1.93
CA TYR A 74 -3.40 9.62 -1.20
C TYR A 74 -3.31 8.57 -0.09
N THR A 75 -2.24 7.77 -0.08
CA THR A 75 -2.03 6.68 0.89
C THR A 75 -0.61 6.58 1.39
N SER A 76 -0.44 5.93 2.55
CA SER A 76 0.89 5.69 3.12
C SER A 76 0.97 4.43 3.99
N PRO A 77 2.16 3.81 4.09
CA PRO A 77 3.34 4.00 3.25
C PRO A 77 3.14 3.45 1.82
N HIS A 78 4.18 3.51 0.98
CA HIS A 78 4.23 2.77 -0.28
C HIS A 78 4.94 1.42 -0.09
N LEU A 79 4.77 0.49 -1.02
CA LEU A 79 5.49 -0.78 -1.04
C LEU A 79 6.76 -0.68 -1.90
N GLU A 80 6.67 -0.35 -3.19
CA GLU A 80 7.85 -0.36 -4.09
C GLU A 80 8.32 1.05 -4.47
N HIS A 81 7.40 2.00 -4.67
CA HIS A 81 7.69 3.33 -5.23
C HIS A 81 6.96 4.48 -4.57
N LEU A 82 7.62 5.64 -4.48
CA LEU A 82 7.07 6.91 -4.02
C LEU A 82 5.77 7.28 -4.71
N THR A 83 5.66 7.01 -6.01
CA THR A 83 4.50 7.32 -6.84
C THR A 83 3.24 6.54 -6.44
N GLU A 84 3.36 5.40 -5.76
CA GLU A 84 2.23 4.63 -5.24
C GLU A 84 1.44 5.41 -4.17
N ARG A 85 2.04 6.43 -3.55
CA ARG A 85 1.35 7.24 -2.55
C ARG A 85 0.26 8.11 -3.13
N VAL A 86 0.28 8.37 -4.44
CA VAL A 86 -0.66 9.28 -5.11
C VAL A 86 -1.20 8.60 -6.36
N HIS A 87 -2.50 8.37 -6.39
CA HIS A 87 -3.20 7.84 -7.56
C HIS A 87 -4.25 8.83 -8.05
N VAL A 88 -4.45 8.88 -9.36
CA VAL A 88 -5.60 9.55 -9.99
C VAL A 88 -6.29 8.55 -10.89
N ASP A 89 -7.58 8.32 -10.67
CA ASP A 89 -8.41 7.36 -11.41
C ASP A 89 -7.80 5.95 -11.48
N GLY A 90 -7.31 5.47 -10.34
CA GLY A 90 -6.63 4.17 -10.20
C GLY A 90 -5.25 4.09 -10.86
N ARG A 91 -4.63 5.20 -11.27
CA ARG A 91 -3.30 5.23 -11.88
C ARG A 91 -2.31 6.00 -11.02
N GLU A 92 -1.14 5.40 -10.78
CA GLU A 92 -0.04 6.05 -10.07
C GLU A 92 0.34 7.39 -10.72
N MET A 93 0.72 8.35 -9.87
CA MET A 93 1.26 9.64 -10.30
C MET A 93 2.50 9.45 -11.19
N PRO A 94 2.61 10.18 -12.32
CA PRO A 94 3.78 10.05 -13.17
C PRO A 94 5.04 10.60 -12.49
N ARG A 95 6.18 9.95 -12.70
CA ARG A 95 7.50 10.41 -12.21
C ARG A 95 7.82 11.87 -12.61
N SER A 96 7.29 12.36 -13.74
CA SER A 96 7.44 13.75 -14.16
C SER A 96 6.75 14.74 -13.23
N ALA A 97 5.60 14.39 -12.63
CA ALA A 97 4.89 15.25 -11.69
C ALA A 97 5.71 15.47 -10.42
N VAL A 98 6.36 14.42 -9.90
CA VAL A 98 7.30 14.54 -8.77
C VAL A 98 8.44 15.50 -9.10
N ALA A 99 9.02 15.38 -10.30
CA ALA A 99 10.11 16.26 -10.72
C ALA A 99 9.66 17.72 -10.86
N GLU A 100 8.48 17.96 -11.43
CA GLU A 100 7.89 19.28 -11.60
C GLU A 100 7.57 19.95 -10.26
N PHE A 101 6.92 19.22 -9.33
CA PHE A 101 6.63 19.72 -7.99
C PHE A 101 7.91 20.09 -7.24
N VAL A 102 8.90 19.20 -7.20
CA VAL A 102 10.16 19.49 -6.50
C VAL A 102 10.90 20.65 -7.15
N GLU A 103 10.86 20.79 -8.47
CA GLU A 103 11.46 21.93 -9.17
C GLU A 103 10.81 23.27 -8.77
N ALA A 104 9.49 23.29 -8.54
CA ALA A 104 8.76 24.45 -8.04
C ALA A 104 8.95 24.71 -6.53
N ALA A 105 8.84 23.67 -5.70
CA ALA A 105 8.84 23.77 -4.23
C ALA A 105 10.24 23.97 -3.63
N LYS A 106 11.28 23.42 -4.27
CA LYS A 106 12.63 23.32 -3.69
C LYS A 106 13.25 24.67 -3.28
N PRO A 107 13.14 25.77 -4.04
CA PRO A 107 13.67 27.06 -3.61
C PRO A 107 13.11 27.49 -2.25
N TRP A 108 11.79 27.43 -2.09
CA TRP A 108 11.12 27.79 -0.84
C TRP A 108 11.50 26.85 0.31
N LEU A 109 11.53 25.54 0.06
CA LEU A 109 11.95 24.54 1.05
C LEU A 109 13.39 24.75 1.53
N VAL A 110 14.30 25.14 0.63
CA VAL A 110 15.70 25.42 0.96
C VAL A 110 15.82 26.70 1.80
N ASP A 111 15.11 27.75 1.43
CA ASP A 111 15.12 29.02 2.20
C ASP A 111 14.57 28.79 3.61
N ARG A 112 13.42 28.12 3.74
CA ARG A 112 12.83 27.79 5.04
C ARG A 112 13.73 26.91 5.91
N ALA A 113 14.40 25.92 5.30
CA ALA A 113 15.37 25.10 6.00
C ALA A 113 16.62 25.88 6.44
N ALA A 114 17.07 26.86 5.64
CA ALA A 114 18.17 27.76 6.00
C ALA A 114 17.81 28.67 7.18
N ASP A 115 16.53 29.03 7.31
CA ASP A 115 15.97 29.76 8.44
C ASP A 115 15.72 28.88 9.69
N GLY A 116 16.04 27.58 9.61
CA GLY A 116 15.98 26.64 10.74
C GLY A 116 14.62 25.96 10.94
N ALA A 117 13.72 26.04 9.95
CA ALA A 117 12.39 25.43 10.00
C ALA A 117 12.15 24.47 8.80
N PRO A 118 12.94 23.39 8.65
CA PRO A 118 12.75 22.45 7.55
C PRO A 118 11.42 21.68 7.69
N LEU A 119 10.77 21.38 6.57
CA LEU A 119 9.65 20.42 6.55
C LEU A 119 10.16 18.97 6.50
N THR A 120 9.36 18.09 7.06
CA THR A 120 9.53 16.64 7.05
C THR A 120 9.21 16.03 5.68
N PHE A 121 9.66 14.79 5.47
CA PHE A 121 9.29 14.01 4.29
C PHE A 121 7.77 13.87 4.14
N PHE A 122 7.05 13.63 5.23
CA PHE A 122 5.60 13.39 5.17
C PHE A 122 4.84 14.66 4.78
N GLU A 123 5.16 15.81 5.37
CA GLU A 123 4.55 17.10 5.01
C GLU A 123 4.73 17.44 3.53
N VAL A 124 5.96 17.33 3.01
CA VAL A 124 6.24 17.67 1.61
C VAL A 124 5.58 16.69 0.62
N VAL A 125 5.50 15.40 0.96
CA VAL A 125 4.85 14.40 0.10
C VAL A 125 3.32 14.50 0.16
N THR A 126 2.75 14.88 1.30
CA THR A 126 1.32 15.20 1.39
C THR A 126 0.98 16.43 0.55
N ALA A 127 1.79 17.50 0.63
CA ALA A 127 1.64 18.66 -0.23
C ALA A 127 1.77 18.33 -1.72
N LEU A 128 2.70 17.43 -2.10
CA LEU A 128 2.82 16.90 -3.46
C LEU A 128 1.54 16.20 -3.93
N GLY A 129 0.91 15.40 -3.07
CA GLY A 129 -0.36 14.74 -3.37
C GLY A 129 -1.49 15.74 -3.63
N ILE A 130 -1.69 16.69 -2.72
CA ILE A 130 -2.70 17.75 -2.84
C ILE A 130 -2.46 18.60 -4.09
N TRP A 131 -1.23 19.03 -4.32
CA TRP A 131 -0.83 19.77 -5.52
C TRP A 131 -1.13 19.01 -6.81
N TRP A 132 -0.90 17.69 -6.82
CA TRP A 132 -1.17 16.88 -8.00
C TRP A 132 -2.67 16.71 -8.26
N PHE A 133 -3.49 16.56 -7.22
CA PHE A 133 -4.94 16.44 -7.36
C PHE A 133 -5.56 17.69 -7.98
N GLU A 134 -5.14 18.89 -7.54
CA GLU A 134 -5.62 20.14 -8.12
C GLU A 134 -5.21 20.29 -9.60
N ARG A 135 -3.97 19.95 -9.94
CA ARG A 135 -3.49 20.00 -11.34
C ARG A 135 -4.14 18.96 -12.24
N ALA A 136 -4.46 17.79 -11.67
CA ALA A 136 -5.18 16.74 -12.38
C ALA A 136 -6.67 17.09 -12.55
N GLY A 137 -7.19 18.06 -11.80
CA GLY A 137 -8.58 18.50 -11.85
C GLY A 137 -9.54 17.39 -11.41
N VAL A 138 -9.19 16.67 -10.34
CA VAL A 138 -10.06 15.62 -9.79
C VAL A 138 -11.28 16.25 -9.11
N ASP A 139 -12.41 15.55 -9.11
CA ASP A 139 -13.61 16.01 -8.40
C ASP A 139 -13.48 15.80 -6.89
N VAL A 140 -12.83 14.69 -6.49
CA VAL A 140 -12.66 14.27 -5.09
C VAL A 140 -11.23 13.83 -4.83
N ALA A 141 -10.66 14.21 -3.69
CA ALA A 141 -9.38 13.73 -3.19
C ALA A 141 -9.57 12.98 -1.86
N VAL A 142 -9.31 11.67 -1.86
CA VAL A 142 -9.37 10.81 -0.67
C VAL A 142 -7.99 10.73 -0.03
N LEU A 143 -7.88 11.20 1.20
CA LEU A 143 -6.64 11.28 1.96
C LEU A 143 -6.64 10.27 3.11
N GLU A 144 -5.77 9.27 3.04
CA GLU A 144 -5.44 8.44 4.20
C GLU A 144 -4.60 9.25 5.19
N VAL A 145 -5.10 9.40 6.41
CA VAL A 145 -4.38 10.09 7.49
C VAL A 145 -3.17 9.26 7.90
N GLY A 146 -2.01 9.91 8.03
CA GLY A 146 -0.75 9.25 8.40
C GLY A 146 -0.74 8.81 9.86
N LEU A 147 -0.74 9.79 10.77
CA LEU A 147 -0.67 9.57 12.21
C LEU A 147 -1.60 10.54 12.95
N GLY A 148 -2.43 10.02 13.85
CA GLY A 148 -3.38 10.85 14.61
C GLY A 148 -4.53 11.35 13.73
N GLY A 149 -4.68 12.66 13.63
CA GLY A 149 -5.76 13.35 12.91
C GLY A 149 -5.53 14.86 12.88
N GLU A 150 -5.73 15.56 14.00
CA GLU A 150 -5.71 17.03 14.09
C GLU A 150 -4.48 17.69 13.45
N LEU A 151 -3.29 17.23 13.82
CA LEU A 151 -2.00 17.82 13.41
C LEU A 151 -1.29 17.01 12.33
N ASP A 152 -1.99 16.06 11.70
CA ASP A 152 -1.46 15.31 10.56
C ASP A 152 -1.38 16.22 9.34
N ALA A 153 -0.33 16.06 8.51
CA ALA A 153 -0.17 16.87 7.32
C ALA A 153 -1.37 16.82 6.35
N THR A 154 -2.15 15.73 6.38
CA THR A 154 -3.37 15.60 5.56
C THR A 154 -4.51 16.49 6.03
N SER A 155 -4.45 17.04 7.25
CA SER A 155 -5.40 18.01 7.81
C SER A 155 -5.11 19.46 7.42
N ALA A 156 -4.21 19.66 6.45
CA ALA A 156 -4.02 20.94 5.78
C ALA A 156 -5.22 21.36 4.88
N VAL A 157 -6.25 20.52 4.80
CA VAL A 157 -7.45 20.70 3.96
C VAL A 157 -8.72 20.66 4.81
N ASP A 158 -9.83 21.20 4.28
CA ASP A 158 -11.15 21.14 4.91
C ASP A 158 -12.00 20.01 4.28
N PRO A 159 -12.15 18.84 4.94
CA PRO A 159 -12.90 17.72 4.37
C PRO A 159 -14.42 17.95 4.37
N ILE A 160 -15.09 17.45 3.32
CA ILE A 160 -16.56 17.38 3.27
C ILE A 160 -17.10 16.06 3.83
N ALA A 161 -16.26 15.05 3.98
CA ALA A 161 -16.60 13.77 4.57
C ALA A 161 -15.37 13.17 5.23
N SER A 162 -15.52 12.58 6.39
CA SER A 162 -14.40 11.93 7.07
C SER A 162 -14.85 10.68 7.81
N ALA A 163 -13.89 9.80 8.09
CA ALA A 163 -14.13 8.65 8.95
C ALA A 163 -13.01 8.40 9.95
N VAL A 164 -13.38 7.79 11.08
CA VAL A 164 -12.46 7.08 11.98
C VAL A 164 -12.79 5.59 11.90
N THR A 165 -11.91 4.78 11.29
CA THR A 165 -12.24 3.36 11.03
C THR A 165 -12.41 2.55 12.31
N ASN A 166 -11.40 2.59 13.17
CA ASN A 166 -11.36 1.99 14.50
C ASN A 166 -10.29 2.70 15.34
N VAL A 167 -10.29 2.43 16.64
CA VAL A 167 -9.28 2.93 17.57
C VAL A 167 -8.83 1.78 18.47
N SER A 168 -7.53 1.53 18.44
CA SER A 168 -6.84 0.65 19.37
C SER A 168 -5.49 1.26 19.76
N LEU A 169 -4.86 0.67 20.78
CA LEU A 169 -3.57 1.15 21.30
C LEU A 169 -2.48 0.99 20.24
N GLU A 170 -2.10 2.10 19.62
CA GLU A 170 -0.98 2.17 18.70
C GLU A 170 -0.32 3.55 18.80
N HIS A 171 1.01 3.58 18.62
CA HIS A 171 1.81 4.81 18.67
C HIS A 171 1.69 5.53 20.02
N THR A 172 1.70 4.77 21.13
CA THR A 172 1.48 5.32 22.47
C THR A 172 2.50 6.39 22.87
N GLY A 173 3.74 6.29 22.36
CA GLY A 173 4.75 7.33 22.52
C GLY A 173 4.46 8.68 21.83
N VAL A 174 3.41 8.76 21.01
CA VAL A 174 3.02 9.98 20.26
C VAL A 174 1.56 10.37 20.46
N LEU A 175 0.63 9.41 20.48
CA LEU A 175 -0.82 9.65 20.49
C LEU A 175 -1.47 9.53 21.86
N GLY A 176 -0.78 8.99 22.87
CA GLY A 176 -1.31 8.77 24.21
C GLY A 176 -1.30 7.30 24.63
N ASP A 177 -1.41 7.07 25.93
CA ASP A 177 -1.32 5.74 26.54
C ASP A 177 -2.70 5.07 26.69
N THR A 178 -3.77 5.75 26.28
CA THR A 178 -5.17 5.31 26.41
C THR A 178 -5.92 5.32 25.09
N VAL A 179 -6.97 4.51 25.00
CA VAL A 179 -7.85 4.45 23.81
C VAL A 179 -8.54 5.80 23.59
N GLU A 180 -8.91 6.48 24.66
CA GLU A 180 -9.57 7.79 24.65
C GLU A 180 -8.65 8.89 24.10
N GLU A 181 -7.40 8.99 24.54
CA GLU A 181 -6.44 9.99 24.01
C GLU A 181 -6.18 9.79 22.50
N ILE A 182 -6.06 8.52 22.09
CA ILE A 182 -5.88 8.17 20.67
C ILE A 182 -7.15 8.51 19.87
N ALA A 183 -8.33 8.22 20.42
CA ALA A 183 -9.62 8.55 19.80
C ALA A 183 -9.80 10.06 19.67
N GLU A 184 -9.44 10.83 20.70
CA GLU A 184 -9.50 12.29 20.70
C GLU A 184 -8.72 12.86 19.52
N THR A 185 -7.45 12.49 19.38
CA THR A 185 -6.58 12.98 18.29
C THR A 185 -7.13 12.60 16.91
N LYS A 186 -7.68 11.39 16.75
CA LYS A 186 -8.20 10.89 15.47
C LYS A 186 -9.53 11.53 15.09
N ALA A 187 -10.41 11.80 16.06
CA ALA A 187 -11.74 12.33 15.81
C ALA A 187 -11.76 13.79 15.33
N HIS A 188 -10.66 14.53 15.50
CA HIS A 188 -10.51 15.90 15.01
C HIS A 188 -10.60 16.05 13.48
N VAL A 189 -10.55 14.95 12.72
CA VAL A 189 -10.85 14.95 11.28
C VAL A 189 -12.33 15.18 10.97
N ALA A 190 -13.18 15.31 11.99
CA ALA A 190 -14.62 15.50 11.83
C ALA A 190 -14.95 16.68 10.91
N PRO A 191 -15.80 16.48 9.88
CA PRO A 191 -16.16 17.55 8.97
C PRO A 191 -17.19 18.49 9.62
N VAL A 192 -16.94 19.80 9.57
CA VAL A 192 -17.86 20.80 10.13
C VAL A 192 -19.22 20.73 9.41
N GLY A 193 -20.30 20.69 10.21
CA GLY A 193 -21.68 20.70 9.73
C GLY A 193 -22.13 19.42 9.02
N ARG A 194 -21.31 18.36 9.02
CA ARG A 194 -21.60 17.08 8.38
C ARG A 194 -21.32 15.92 9.35
N PRO A 195 -21.90 14.73 9.14
CA PRO A 195 -21.71 13.65 10.10
C PRO A 195 -20.38 12.93 9.88
N LEU A 196 -19.66 12.65 10.97
CA LEU A 196 -18.47 11.79 10.98
C LEU A 196 -18.89 10.32 10.90
N VAL A 197 -18.25 9.53 10.04
CA VAL A 197 -18.50 8.07 9.96
C VAL A 197 -17.53 7.32 10.86
N THR A 198 -17.98 6.33 11.62
CA THR A 198 -17.08 5.58 12.50
C THR A 198 -17.46 4.12 12.66
N GLY A 199 -16.45 3.25 12.73
CA GLY A 199 -16.57 1.86 13.18
C GLY A 199 -16.10 1.65 14.63
N THR A 200 -15.86 2.73 15.38
CA THR A 200 -15.42 2.65 16.79
C THR A 200 -16.53 2.20 17.71
N GLU A 201 -16.16 1.53 18.81
CA GLU A 201 -17.07 1.07 19.85
C GLU A 201 -16.66 1.56 21.24
N GLY A 202 -17.52 1.31 22.24
CA GLY A 202 -17.21 1.52 23.66
C GLY A 202 -16.74 2.94 24.02
N ALA A 203 -15.60 3.01 24.73
CA ALA A 203 -15.03 4.28 25.18
C ALA A 203 -14.57 5.15 24.00
N ALA A 204 -13.94 4.55 22.98
CA ALA A 204 -13.52 5.26 21.78
C ALA A 204 -14.71 5.94 21.09
N LEU A 205 -15.84 5.25 20.93
CA LEU A 205 -17.05 5.82 20.33
C LEU A 205 -17.59 7.01 21.12
N SER A 206 -17.52 6.94 22.46
CA SER A 206 -17.95 8.03 23.32
C SER A 206 -17.09 9.27 23.09
N THR A 207 -15.76 9.12 23.10
CA THR A 207 -14.82 10.21 22.79
C THR A 207 -15.00 10.75 21.37
N VAL A 208 -15.20 9.88 20.38
CA VAL A 208 -15.45 10.30 18.99
C VAL A 208 -16.69 11.18 18.88
N ARG A 209 -17.76 10.86 19.61
CA ARG A 209 -18.97 11.70 19.65
C ARG A 209 -18.71 13.06 20.30
N ASP A 210 -18.03 13.07 21.43
CA ASP A 210 -17.71 14.30 22.16
C ASP A 210 -16.87 15.25 21.28
N VAL A 211 -15.81 14.74 20.64
CA VAL A 211 -14.96 15.55 19.75
C VAL A 211 -15.70 15.98 18.47
N ALA A 212 -16.51 15.10 17.87
CA ALA A 212 -17.31 15.48 16.70
C ALA A 212 -18.25 16.65 17.02
N ASP A 213 -18.88 16.65 18.19
CA ASP A 213 -19.72 17.75 18.67
C ASP A 213 -18.91 19.04 18.91
N GLU A 214 -17.70 18.94 19.46
CA GLU A 214 -16.79 20.07 19.69
C GLU A 214 -16.30 20.74 18.40
N VAL A 215 -15.94 19.94 17.39
CA VAL A 215 -15.55 20.42 16.05
C VAL A 215 -16.76 21.02 15.30
N GLY A 216 -17.98 20.67 15.72
CA GLY A 216 -19.22 21.15 15.12
C GLY A 216 -19.70 20.30 13.95
N ALA A 217 -19.39 19.01 13.96
CA ALA A 217 -20.04 18.02 13.09
C ALA A 217 -21.55 18.00 13.32
N SER A 218 -22.32 17.55 12.33
CA SER A 218 -23.79 17.44 12.50
C SER A 218 -24.22 16.17 13.27
N GLY A 219 -23.28 15.29 13.59
CA GLY A 219 -23.49 14.04 14.31
C GLY A 219 -22.46 12.98 13.95
N VAL A 220 -22.73 11.73 14.36
CA VAL A 220 -21.89 10.56 14.06
C VAL A 220 -22.77 9.46 13.46
N ILE A 221 -22.30 8.84 12.37
CA ILE A 221 -22.90 7.64 11.77
C ILE A 221 -22.04 6.44 12.17
N THR A 222 -22.64 5.48 12.87
CA THR A 222 -21.99 4.27 13.33
C THR A 222 -22.16 3.13 12.33
N VAL A 223 -21.05 2.45 12.04
CA VAL A 223 -21.00 1.22 11.26
C VAL A 223 -20.64 0.09 12.20
N GLY A 224 -21.37 -1.03 12.16
CA GLY A 224 -21.17 -2.13 13.10
C GLY A 224 -21.75 -3.44 12.61
N GLU A 225 -21.32 -4.53 13.23
CA GLU A 225 -21.94 -5.83 13.03
C GLU A 225 -23.23 -5.94 13.87
N ASP A 226 -24.26 -6.54 13.29
CA ASP A 226 -25.54 -6.77 13.95
C ASP A 226 -26.31 -7.87 13.18
N GLU A 227 -27.45 -8.32 13.72
CA GLU A 227 -28.33 -9.24 12.98
C GLU A 227 -28.73 -8.63 11.63
N TRP A 228 -28.26 -9.24 10.54
CA TRP A 228 -28.58 -8.82 9.18
C TRP A 228 -30.06 -9.03 8.87
N ILE A 229 -30.85 -7.95 8.87
CA ILE A 229 -32.31 -8.01 8.57
C ILE A 229 -32.61 -7.71 7.08
N GLY A 230 -31.76 -8.13 6.14
CA GLY A 230 -32.08 -8.11 4.70
C GLY A 230 -32.38 -6.74 4.07
N GLU A 231 -32.81 -6.73 2.80
CA GLU A 231 -33.12 -5.48 2.07
C GLU A 231 -34.28 -4.71 2.72
N GLY A 232 -33.99 -3.50 3.22
CA GLY A 232 -35.00 -2.57 3.75
C GLY A 232 -35.25 -2.67 5.26
N ALA A 233 -34.25 -3.09 6.04
CA ALA A 233 -34.31 -3.20 7.49
C ALA A 233 -34.45 -1.86 8.24
N THR A 234 -35.62 -1.22 8.19
CA THR A 234 -36.17 -0.54 9.37
C THR A 234 -37.18 -1.47 10.02
N GLY A 235 -36.65 -2.55 10.59
CA GLY A 235 -37.43 -3.43 11.44
C GLY A 235 -37.31 -2.97 12.89
N THR A 236 -38.17 -2.04 13.32
CA THR A 236 -38.61 -2.06 14.72
C THR A 236 -39.37 -3.37 14.93
N ALA A 237 -38.64 -4.47 15.12
CA ALA A 237 -39.22 -5.71 15.58
C ALA A 237 -39.63 -5.49 17.04
N ASP A 238 -40.94 -5.50 17.28
CA ASP A 238 -41.50 -5.59 18.63
C ASP A 238 -40.82 -6.75 19.37
N TYR A 239 -39.91 -6.42 20.28
CA TYR A 239 -39.22 -7.37 21.15
C TYR A 239 -40.25 -8.04 22.07
N ALA A 240 -40.59 -9.30 21.76
CA ALA A 240 -41.29 -10.18 22.66
C ALA A 240 -40.28 -10.89 23.59
N GLY A 241 -40.04 -10.27 24.75
CA GLY A 241 -39.68 -10.89 26.04
C GLY A 241 -38.58 -11.96 26.07
N GLY A 242 -37.38 -11.54 26.44
CA GLY A 242 -36.31 -12.39 26.99
C GLY A 242 -35.31 -11.52 27.77
N ASP A 243 -35.07 -11.84 29.04
CA ASP A 243 -34.38 -11.01 30.05
C ASP A 243 -32.85 -10.86 29.88
N ASP A 244 -32.34 -10.71 28.65
CA ASP A 244 -30.91 -10.41 28.38
C ASP A 244 -30.72 -9.12 27.54
N ALA A 245 -31.64 -8.15 27.68
CA ALA A 245 -31.51 -6.81 27.10
C ALA A 245 -30.58 -5.91 27.93
N ALA A 246 -29.27 -6.16 27.88
CA ALA A 246 -28.25 -5.21 28.31
C ALA A 246 -27.76 -4.40 27.08
N SER A 247 -28.17 -3.12 27.03
CA SER A 247 -27.75 -2.03 26.11
C SER A 247 -27.98 -2.16 24.59
N GLY A 248 -29.23 -2.33 24.14
CA GLY A 248 -29.63 -2.33 22.72
C GLY A 248 -29.42 -1.01 21.97
N VAL A 249 -28.19 -0.73 21.56
CA VAL A 249 -27.84 0.30 20.58
C VAL A 249 -27.41 -0.41 19.30
N HIS A 250 -28.28 -0.43 18.30
CA HIS A 250 -27.97 -0.93 16.96
C HIS A 250 -27.14 0.12 16.20
N PRO A 251 -26.15 -0.25 15.38
CA PRO A 251 -25.43 0.69 14.54
C PRO A 251 -26.35 1.30 13.49
N ASP A 252 -26.04 2.51 13.02
CA ASP A 252 -26.80 3.18 11.95
C ASP A 252 -26.67 2.41 10.62
N VAL A 253 -25.56 1.71 10.43
CA VAL A 253 -25.25 0.86 9.28
C VAL A 253 -24.76 -0.50 9.75
N THR A 254 -25.47 -1.55 9.33
CA THR A 254 -25.11 -2.94 9.63
C THR A 254 -24.22 -3.50 8.53
N VAL A 255 -23.16 -4.20 8.93
CA VAL A 255 -22.27 -4.94 8.02
C VAL A 255 -22.24 -6.43 8.37
N ALA A 256 -21.96 -7.26 7.38
CA ALA A 256 -21.72 -8.69 7.58
C ALA A 256 -20.62 -9.21 6.65
N TYR A 257 -19.72 -10.02 7.21
CA TYR A 257 -18.76 -10.80 6.43
C TYR A 257 -19.38 -12.14 6.04
N ASN A 258 -19.56 -12.37 4.74
CA ASN A 258 -20.20 -13.58 4.21
C ASN A 258 -19.21 -14.71 3.93
N GLY A 259 -17.99 -14.61 4.47
CA GLY A 259 -16.94 -15.59 4.29
C GLY A 259 -16.16 -15.48 2.98
N ARG A 260 -15.09 -16.28 2.93
CA ARG A 260 -14.21 -16.43 1.77
C ARG A 260 -14.95 -17.15 0.63
N ILE A 261 -15.01 -16.53 -0.54
CA ILE A 261 -15.60 -17.09 -1.77
C ILE A 261 -14.54 -17.79 -2.62
N THR A 262 -13.37 -17.18 -2.73
CA THR A 262 -12.19 -17.73 -3.41
C THR A 262 -10.94 -17.43 -2.59
N HIS A 263 -9.78 -17.95 -3.00
CA HIS A 263 -8.49 -17.59 -2.40
C HIS A 263 -8.14 -16.09 -2.46
N GLN A 264 -8.88 -15.26 -3.19
CA GLN A 264 -8.62 -13.81 -3.32
C GLN A 264 -9.86 -12.95 -3.08
N GLN A 265 -11.02 -13.55 -2.80
CA GLN A 265 -12.27 -12.79 -2.69
C GLN A 265 -13.10 -13.27 -1.52
N ALA A 266 -13.70 -12.31 -0.82
CA ALA A 266 -14.73 -12.54 0.19
C ALA A 266 -16.05 -11.88 -0.22
N GLY A 267 -17.14 -12.37 0.36
CA GLY A 267 -18.44 -11.69 0.26
C GLY A 267 -18.64 -10.76 1.45
N VAL A 268 -19.24 -9.60 1.21
CA VAL A 268 -19.66 -8.66 2.26
C VAL A 268 -21.05 -8.13 1.94
N SER A 269 -21.78 -7.81 2.99
CA SER A 269 -23.10 -7.19 2.91
C SER A 269 -23.11 -5.93 3.78
N VAL A 270 -23.70 -4.84 3.27
CA VAL A 270 -23.84 -3.55 3.95
C VAL A 270 -25.29 -3.09 3.82
N ALA A 271 -25.95 -2.73 4.92
CA ALA A 271 -27.33 -2.25 4.93
C ALA A 271 -27.50 -1.06 5.87
N ALA A 272 -28.36 -0.13 5.45
CA ALA A 272 -28.82 0.99 6.27
C ALA A 272 -30.26 1.34 5.88
N GLU A 273 -30.83 2.38 6.50
CA GLU A 273 -32.18 2.83 6.15
C GLU A 273 -32.28 3.19 4.66
N GLY A 274 -33.15 2.46 3.94
CA GLY A 274 -33.48 2.73 2.55
C GLY A 274 -32.50 2.20 1.49
N TRP A 275 -31.40 1.53 1.87
CA TRP A 275 -30.48 0.94 0.90
C TRP A 275 -29.68 -0.25 1.46
N ALA A 276 -29.26 -1.14 0.56
CA ALA A 276 -28.38 -2.26 0.87
C ALA A 276 -27.48 -2.58 -0.33
N VAL A 277 -26.34 -3.19 -0.04
CA VAL A 277 -25.28 -3.58 -0.98
C VAL A 277 -24.78 -4.97 -0.61
N ASP A 278 -24.73 -5.86 -1.60
CA ASP A 278 -24.05 -7.15 -1.51
C ASP A 278 -22.90 -7.15 -2.51
N ALA A 279 -21.67 -7.25 -2.03
CA ALA A 279 -20.49 -7.17 -2.87
C ALA A 279 -19.54 -8.32 -2.65
N ARG A 280 -18.75 -8.61 -3.69
CA ARG A 280 -17.52 -9.39 -3.54
C ARG A 280 -16.39 -8.40 -3.44
N ILE A 281 -15.53 -8.52 -2.45
CA ILE A 281 -14.34 -7.68 -2.30
C ILE A 281 -13.08 -8.50 -2.57
N PRO A 282 -12.04 -7.93 -3.22
CA PRO A 282 -10.75 -8.59 -3.42
C PRO A 282 -9.85 -8.47 -2.17
N LEU A 283 -10.45 -8.46 -0.98
CA LEU A 283 -9.78 -8.33 0.31
C LEU A 283 -10.38 -9.37 1.24
N LEU A 284 -9.52 -10.10 1.94
CA LEU A 284 -9.92 -11.18 2.86
C LEU A 284 -9.84 -10.70 4.31
N GLY A 285 -10.64 -11.34 5.17
CA GLY A 285 -10.73 -11.02 6.60
C GLY A 285 -12.04 -10.31 6.97
N GLU A 286 -12.56 -10.65 8.14
CA GLU A 286 -13.87 -10.20 8.63
C GLU A 286 -13.97 -8.68 8.78
N HIS A 287 -12.93 -8.06 9.33
CA HIS A 287 -12.76 -6.61 9.45
C HIS A 287 -12.95 -5.82 8.13
N GLN A 288 -12.83 -6.46 6.96
CA GLN A 288 -13.09 -5.79 5.68
C GLN A 288 -14.57 -5.48 5.46
N ALA A 289 -15.50 -6.15 6.15
CA ALA A 289 -16.92 -5.80 6.13
C ALA A 289 -17.15 -4.40 6.74
N MET A 290 -16.50 -4.12 7.88
CA MET A 290 -16.49 -2.78 8.50
C MET A 290 -15.93 -1.71 7.55
N ASN A 291 -14.76 -1.97 6.95
CA ASN A 291 -14.15 -1.06 5.98
C ASN A 291 -15.08 -0.79 4.79
N ALA A 292 -15.77 -1.83 4.28
CA ALA A 292 -16.73 -1.71 3.19
C ALA A 292 -17.96 -0.89 3.58
N GLY A 293 -18.48 -1.07 4.80
CA GLY A 293 -19.58 -0.27 5.33
C GLY A 293 -19.25 1.21 5.40
N ILE A 294 -18.11 1.54 6.03
CA ILE A 294 -17.61 2.93 6.12
C ILE A 294 -17.41 3.53 4.73
N ALA A 295 -16.80 2.78 3.81
CA ALA A 295 -16.59 3.23 2.45
C ALA A 295 -17.90 3.50 1.70
N CYS A 296 -18.93 2.68 1.90
CA CYS A 296 -20.25 2.90 1.31
C CYS A 296 -20.90 4.19 1.83
N VAL A 297 -20.84 4.42 3.15
CA VAL A 297 -21.41 5.63 3.76
C VAL A 297 -20.71 6.88 3.26
N LEU A 298 -19.36 6.91 3.32
CA LEU A 298 -18.57 8.04 2.80
C LEU A 298 -18.89 8.32 1.34
N SER A 299 -18.90 7.29 0.50
CA SER A 299 -19.17 7.46 -0.93
C SER A 299 -20.55 8.06 -1.18
N ARG A 300 -21.56 7.67 -0.40
CA ARG A 300 -22.91 8.25 -0.50
C ARG A 300 -22.98 9.69 0.00
N GLN A 301 -22.35 10.03 1.12
CA GLN A 301 -22.27 11.41 1.62
C GLN A 301 -21.66 12.36 0.58
N ILE A 302 -20.58 11.92 -0.07
CA ILE A 302 -19.89 12.69 -1.11
C ILE A 302 -20.76 12.83 -2.36
N GLY A 303 -21.43 11.74 -2.77
CA GLY A 303 -22.40 11.78 -3.87
C GLY A 303 -23.51 12.80 -3.63
N ASP A 304 -24.09 12.82 -2.43
CA ASP A 304 -25.14 13.77 -2.06
C ASP A 304 -24.65 15.23 -2.09
N GLU A 305 -23.44 15.49 -1.59
CA GLU A 305 -22.83 16.83 -1.61
C GLU A 305 -22.54 17.32 -3.04
N LEU A 306 -22.05 16.43 -3.91
CA LEU A 306 -21.68 16.77 -5.29
C LEU A 306 -22.85 16.64 -6.28
N GLY A 307 -24.02 16.19 -5.83
CA GLY A 307 -25.19 15.93 -6.68
C GLY A 307 -24.99 14.78 -7.67
N VAL A 308 -24.19 13.78 -7.30
CA VAL A 308 -23.90 12.56 -8.07
C VAL A 308 -24.53 11.34 -7.40
N ASP A 309 -25.31 10.57 -8.17
CA ASP A 309 -25.95 9.36 -7.65
C ASP A 309 -24.92 8.23 -7.43
N VAL A 310 -24.54 8.02 -6.17
CA VAL A 310 -23.74 6.86 -5.75
C VAL A 310 -24.70 5.73 -5.32
N GLY A 311 -25.35 5.15 -6.32
CA GLY A 311 -26.30 4.06 -6.16
C GLY A 311 -25.62 2.69 -5.95
N ARG A 312 -26.44 1.69 -5.59
CA ARG A 312 -26.03 0.29 -5.33
C ARG A 312 -25.03 -0.25 -6.36
N GLY A 313 -25.31 -0.06 -7.64
CA GLY A 313 -24.44 -0.61 -8.70
C GLY A 313 -23.04 0.00 -8.73
N ALA A 314 -22.87 1.28 -8.37
CA ALA A 314 -21.55 1.91 -8.27
C ALA A 314 -20.79 1.34 -7.05
N LEU A 315 -21.47 1.21 -5.91
CA LEU A 315 -20.91 0.62 -4.69
C LEU A 315 -20.45 -0.83 -4.91
N GLU A 316 -21.31 -1.69 -5.46
CA GLU A 316 -20.97 -3.10 -5.72
C GLU A 316 -19.77 -3.25 -6.66
N ARG A 317 -19.71 -2.46 -7.74
CA ARG A 317 -18.57 -2.48 -8.68
C ARG A 317 -17.31 -1.88 -8.07
N GLY A 318 -17.46 -0.82 -7.28
CA GLY A 318 -16.37 -0.13 -6.59
C GLY A 318 -15.68 -1.07 -5.62
N LEU A 319 -16.45 -1.64 -4.69
CA LEU A 319 -15.98 -2.65 -3.74
C LEU A 319 -15.30 -3.84 -4.43
N ALA A 320 -15.87 -4.35 -5.53
CA ALA A 320 -15.29 -5.45 -6.28
C ALA A 320 -13.98 -5.15 -7.02
N LYS A 321 -13.64 -3.87 -7.20
CA LYS A 321 -12.41 -3.42 -7.88
C LYS A 321 -11.38 -2.84 -6.90
N ALA A 322 -11.68 -2.80 -5.60
CA ALA A 322 -10.85 -2.20 -4.57
C ALA A 322 -9.71 -3.13 -4.12
N ASP A 323 -8.81 -3.48 -5.04
CA ASP A 323 -7.60 -4.24 -4.74
C ASP A 323 -6.60 -3.39 -3.92
N TRP A 324 -6.03 -3.99 -2.86
CA TRP A 324 -5.09 -3.33 -1.96
C TRP A 324 -3.92 -4.26 -1.58
N PRO A 325 -2.75 -4.08 -2.22
CA PRO A 325 -1.57 -4.91 -2.00
C PRO A 325 -1.11 -4.98 -0.53
N GLY A 326 -0.60 -6.14 -0.12
CA GLY A 326 -0.10 -6.37 1.24
C GLY A 326 -1.15 -6.44 2.34
N ARG A 327 -2.43 -6.63 2.00
CA ARG A 327 -3.53 -6.98 2.93
C ARG A 327 -4.06 -8.36 2.61
N PHE A 328 -3.63 -9.35 3.37
CA PHE A 328 -3.87 -10.77 3.14
C PHE A 328 -3.74 -11.13 1.63
N GLU A 329 -2.64 -10.71 1.01
CA GLU A 329 -2.42 -10.86 -0.43
C GLU A 329 -1.94 -12.27 -0.73
N VAL A 330 -2.78 -13.09 -1.35
CA VAL A 330 -2.43 -14.47 -1.72
C VAL A 330 -1.62 -14.50 -3.02
N MET A 331 -0.36 -14.89 -2.90
CA MET A 331 0.64 -14.90 -3.99
C MET A 331 0.87 -16.27 -4.61
N SER A 332 0.52 -17.35 -3.91
CA SER A 332 0.65 -18.74 -4.35
C SER A 332 -0.37 -19.62 -3.61
N GLN A 333 -0.75 -20.75 -4.21
CA GLN A 333 -1.66 -21.74 -3.62
C GLN A 333 -0.99 -23.06 -3.24
N SER A 334 0.23 -23.33 -3.70
CA SER A 334 0.97 -24.54 -3.34
C SER A 334 2.49 -24.27 -3.28
N PRO A 335 3.06 -24.10 -2.08
CA PRO A 335 2.35 -23.86 -0.81
C PRO A 335 1.47 -22.59 -0.89
N LEU A 336 0.47 -22.51 -0.03
CA LEU A 336 -0.28 -21.27 0.17
C LEU A 336 0.70 -20.19 0.63
N THR A 337 0.88 -19.12 -0.14
CA THR A 337 1.78 -18.02 0.26
C THR A 337 0.99 -16.73 0.39
N VAL A 338 1.01 -16.14 1.58
CA VAL A 338 0.26 -14.94 1.94
C VAL A 338 1.23 -13.84 2.37
N LEU A 339 0.98 -12.61 1.93
CA LEU A 339 1.67 -11.42 2.40
C LEU A 339 0.67 -10.53 3.15
N ASP A 340 0.98 -10.19 4.40
CA ASP A 340 0.15 -9.28 5.19
C ASP A 340 1.00 -8.28 5.99
N GLY A 341 0.59 -7.02 5.97
CA GLY A 341 1.28 -5.93 6.64
C GLY A 341 0.98 -5.76 8.13
N ALA A 342 0.40 -6.76 8.80
CA ALA A 342 0.17 -6.74 10.24
C ALA A 342 1.46 -6.45 11.01
N HIS A 343 1.41 -5.50 11.94
CA HIS A 343 2.59 -4.97 12.62
C HIS A 343 2.28 -4.46 14.05
N ASN A 344 1.14 -4.89 14.58
CA ASN A 344 0.69 -4.72 15.95
C ASN A 344 -0.06 -6.00 16.38
N PRO A 345 -0.31 -6.23 17.67
CA PRO A 345 -0.91 -7.48 18.15
C PRO A 345 -2.29 -7.76 17.54
N GLU A 346 -3.20 -6.78 17.55
CA GLU A 346 -4.55 -6.90 16.99
C GLU A 346 -4.55 -7.30 15.49
N ALA A 347 -3.66 -6.68 14.70
CA ALA A 347 -3.51 -7.04 13.29
C ALA A 347 -2.91 -8.44 13.12
N CYS A 348 -2.04 -8.89 14.03
CA CYS A 348 -1.51 -10.25 14.03
C CYS A 348 -2.60 -11.29 14.35
N GLU A 349 -3.48 -11.00 15.30
CA GLU A 349 -4.66 -11.84 15.59
C GLU A 349 -5.56 -11.93 14.35
N THR A 350 -5.83 -10.78 13.73
CA THR A 350 -6.68 -10.67 12.53
C THR A 350 -6.14 -11.51 11.35
N VAL A 351 -4.83 -11.46 11.08
CA VAL A 351 -4.23 -12.26 10.00
C VAL A 351 -4.22 -13.75 10.35
N THR A 352 -3.99 -14.12 11.61
CA THR A 352 -4.06 -15.51 12.10
C THR A 352 -5.48 -16.07 11.93
N GLU A 353 -6.51 -15.33 12.33
CA GLU A 353 -7.91 -15.71 12.15
C GLU A 353 -8.25 -15.88 10.67
N THR A 354 -7.84 -14.93 9.82
CA THR A 354 -8.09 -15.02 8.39
C THR A 354 -7.38 -16.23 7.77
N LEU A 355 -6.15 -16.53 8.19
CA LEU A 355 -5.38 -17.69 7.75
C LEU A 355 -6.04 -19.00 8.19
N SER A 356 -6.63 -19.05 9.38
CA SER A 356 -7.36 -20.23 9.87
C SER A 356 -8.57 -20.64 9.00
N THR A 357 -9.05 -19.73 8.13
CA THR A 357 -10.11 -20.04 7.15
C THR A 357 -9.61 -20.82 5.93
N PHE A 358 -8.31 -21.06 5.82
CA PHE A 358 -7.66 -21.88 4.80
C PHE A 358 -7.32 -23.27 5.34
N GLU A 359 -7.38 -24.26 4.47
CA GLU A 359 -6.87 -25.60 4.77
C GLU A 359 -5.38 -25.63 4.43
N TYR A 360 -4.54 -26.00 5.40
CA TYR A 360 -3.11 -26.26 5.26
C TYR A 360 -2.66 -27.24 6.35
N ASP A 361 -1.55 -27.94 6.13
CA ASP A 361 -0.97 -28.90 7.08
C ASP A 361 -0.09 -28.19 8.11
N ASP A 362 1.04 -27.61 7.67
CA ASP A 362 1.96 -26.86 8.53
C ASP A 362 2.04 -25.37 8.14
N CYS A 363 2.41 -24.51 9.10
CA CYS A 363 2.58 -23.06 8.89
C CYS A 363 4.04 -22.65 9.03
N HIS A 364 4.52 -21.84 8.09
CA HIS A 364 5.87 -21.28 8.05
C HIS A 364 5.81 -19.75 8.05
N LEU A 365 6.28 -19.11 9.11
CA LEU A 365 6.29 -17.67 9.28
C LEU A 365 7.60 -17.05 8.78
N VAL A 366 7.48 -15.99 7.99
CA VAL A 366 8.58 -15.08 7.67
C VAL A 366 8.28 -13.75 8.33
N VAL A 367 9.01 -13.43 9.40
CA VAL A 367 8.66 -12.30 10.28
C VAL A 367 9.76 -11.24 10.26
N ALA A 368 9.36 -9.99 10.15
CA ALA A 368 10.20 -8.87 10.52
C ALA A 368 9.36 -7.78 11.17
N ALA A 369 9.88 -7.10 12.19
CA ALA A 369 9.20 -6.00 12.86
C ALA A 369 10.12 -4.78 12.98
N MET A 370 9.54 -3.62 13.27
CA MET A 370 10.31 -2.43 13.62
C MET A 370 10.61 -2.44 15.13
N HIS A 371 11.74 -1.88 15.56
CA HIS A 371 12.18 -1.87 16.96
C HIS A 371 11.22 -1.13 17.93
N ASP A 372 10.32 -0.30 17.39
CA ASP A 372 9.32 0.44 18.18
C ASP A 372 8.01 -0.33 18.40
N LYS A 373 7.89 -1.57 17.91
CA LYS A 373 6.67 -2.39 18.01
C LYS A 373 6.71 -3.36 19.19
N ASP A 374 5.52 -3.73 19.69
CA ASP A 374 5.37 -4.74 20.74
C ASP A 374 5.52 -6.15 20.14
N THR A 375 6.77 -6.55 19.91
CA THR A 375 7.12 -7.82 19.27
C THR A 375 6.74 -9.03 20.11
N VAL A 376 6.68 -8.88 21.44
CA VAL A 376 6.28 -9.95 22.36
C VAL A 376 4.79 -10.26 22.19
N ALA A 377 3.94 -9.24 22.24
CA ALA A 377 2.51 -9.42 22.03
C ALA A 377 2.18 -9.84 20.59
N MET A 378 2.94 -9.36 19.59
CA MET A 378 2.81 -9.84 18.21
C MET A 378 3.13 -11.33 18.08
N ALA A 379 4.21 -11.83 18.70
CA ALA A 379 4.56 -13.24 18.65
C ALA A 379 3.48 -14.13 19.28
N ALA A 380 2.83 -13.67 20.35
CA ALA A 380 1.72 -14.36 21.01
C ALA A 380 0.40 -14.35 20.21
N ALA A 381 0.26 -13.44 19.26
CA ALA A 381 -0.93 -13.27 18.42
C ALA A 381 -0.85 -14.00 17.06
N LEU A 382 0.35 -14.44 16.68
CA LEU A 382 0.61 -15.18 15.44
C LEU A 382 0.30 -16.68 15.62
N PRO A 383 0.17 -17.46 14.53
CA PRO A 383 -0.19 -18.87 14.63
C PRO A 383 0.80 -19.68 15.48
N ASP A 384 0.27 -20.36 16.49
CA ASP A 384 1.03 -21.32 17.32
C ASP A 384 1.60 -22.47 16.47
N ASP A 385 2.59 -23.19 17.02
CA ASP A 385 3.22 -24.38 16.40
C ASP A 385 3.84 -24.16 15.00
N ALA A 386 3.95 -22.91 14.53
CA ALA A 386 4.56 -22.59 13.25
C ALA A 386 6.10 -22.64 13.29
N SER A 387 6.73 -22.96 12.17
CA SER A 387 8.17 -22.68 11.99
C SER A 387 8.36 -21.18 11.76
N VAL A 388 9.45 -20.61 12.27
CA VAL A 388 9.68 -19.16 12.20
C VAL A 388 11.04 -18.84 11.60
N THR A 389 11.06 -18.05 10.54
CA THR A 389 12.28 -17.42 10.04
C THR A 389 12.19 -15.91 10.18
N THR A 390 12.91 -15.36 11.16
CA THR A 390 13.00 -13.92 11.41
C THR A 390 14.00 -13.25 10.47
N CYS A 391 13.73 -11.99 10.10
CA CYS A 391 14.57 -11.27 9.16
C CYS A 391 14.53 -9.75 9.29
N GLU A 392 15.42 -9.10 8.54
CA GLU A 392 15.59 -7.65 8.51
C GLU A 392 15.26 -7.06 7.12
N PRO A 393 14.24 -6.20 7.00
CA PRO A 393 14.05 -5.35 5.85
C PRO A 393 15.07 -4.20 5.84
N VAL A 394 15.31 -3.62 4.67
CA VAL A 394 16.27 -2.55 4.41
C VAL A 394 15.70 -1.21 4.91
N THR A 395 15.74 -1.03 6.22
CA THR A 395 15.35 0.21 6.91
C THR A 395 16.08 0.28 8.25
N ASP A 396 16.51 1.48 8.65
CA ASP A 396 17.19 1.70 9.95
C ASP A 396 16.26 1.47 11.15
N ARG A 397 14.96 1.28 10.89
CA ARG A 397 13.95 0.97 11.92
C ARG A 397 13.78 -0.52 12.18
N ALA A 398 14.33 -1.40 11.34
CA ALA A 398 14.18 -2.85 11.52
C ALA A 398 14.78 -3.28 12.87
N GLU A 399 14.07 -4.16 13.56
CA GLU A 399 14.63 -4.87 14.71
C GLU A 399 15.64 -5.92 14.22
N ASP A 400 16.66 -6.20 15.03
CA ASP A 400 17.66 -7.22 14.76
C ASP A 400 16.99 -8.61 14.66
N SER A 401 17.34 -9.37 13.61
CA SER A 401 16.70 -10.66 13.36
C SER A 401 16.99 -11.70 14.44
N GLU A 402 18.15 -11.66 15.11
CA GLU A 402 18.46 -12.55 16.23
C GLU A 402 17.67 -12.15 17.49
N VAL A 403 17.45 -10.85 17.71
CA VAL A 403 16.58 -10.35 18.79
C VAL A 403 15.14 -10.86 18.59
N LEU A 404 14.59 -10.70 17.38
CA LEU A 404 13.27 -11.24 17.06
C LEU A 404 13.22 -12.76 17.24
N ALA A 405 14.25 -13.50 16.81
CA ALA A 405 14.28 -14.95 17.00
C ALA A 405 14.18 -15.32 18.48
N ARG A 406 14.91 -14.63 19.35
CA ARG A 406 14.79 -14.83 20.81
C ARG A 406 13.39 -14.52 21.33
N THR A 407 12.74 -13.47 20.83
CA THR A 407 11.35 -13.14 21.22
C THR A 407 10.38 -14.28 20.88
N PHE A 408 10.51 -14.90 19.69
CA PHE A 408 9.67 -16.02 19.30
C PHE A 408 10.00 -17.29 20.10
N GLU A 409 11.28 -17.60 20.33
CA GLU A 409 11.66 -18.71 21.21
C GLU A 409 11.08 -18.56 22.63
N ASP A 410 11.16 -17.36 23.21
CA ASP A 410 10.61 -17.04 24.53
C ASP A 410 9.07 -17.11 24.56
N ALA A 411 8.41 -16.86 23.42
CA ALA A 411 6.96 -17.01 23.24
C ALA A 411 6.53 -18.49 23.08
N GLY A 412 7.47 -19.43 22.94
CA GLY A 412 7.20 -20.86 22.91
C GLY A 412 7.36 -21.55 21.55
N TYR A 413 7.91 -20.87 20.55
CA TYR A 413 8.16 -21.46 19.23
C TYR A 413 9.43 -22.33 19.26
N ASP A 414 9.33 -23.59 18.80
CA ASP A 414 10.41 -24.58 18.87
C ASP A 414 11.39 -24.54 17.67
N ASP A 415 10.92 -24.22 16.45
CA ASP A 415 11.75 -24.10 15.23
C ASP A 415 11.88 -22.64 14.79
N VAL A 416 12.88 -21.94 15.33
CA VAL A 416 13.15 -20.53 15.04
C VAL A 416 14.53 -20.35 14.42
N ARG A 417 14.61 -19.58 13.33
CA ARG A 417 15.85 -19.27 12.60
C ARG A 417 15.91 -17.78 12.28
N ALA A 418 17.12 -17.22 12.28
CA ALA A 418 17.35 -15.81 11.94
C ALA A 418 18.17 -15.65 10.66
N THR A 419 17.86 -14.65 9.85
CA THR A 419 18.66 -14.27 8.67
C THR A 419 18.54 -12.78 8.36
N GLY A 420 19.64 -12.12 8.00
CA GLY A 420 19.67 -10.66 7.77
C GLY A 420 18.99 -10.16 6.49
N SER A 421 18.09 -10.94 5.85
CA SER A 421 17.29 -10.42 4.72
C SER A 421 16.00 -11.18 4.48
N VAL A 422 14.94 -10.42 4.17
CA VAL A 422 13.62 -10.95 3.80
C VAL A 422 13.70 -11.98 2.67
N ALA A 423 14.53 -11.71 1.66
CA ALA A 423 14.66 -12.59 0.51
C ALA A 423 15.26 -13.97 0.85
N ASN A 424 16.18 -14.03 1.82
CA ASN A 424 16.71 -15.31 2.31
C ASN A 424 15.67 -16.02 3.17
N ALA A 425 14.99 -15.31 4.06
CA ALA A 425 13.96 -15.89 4.91
C ALA A 425 12.84 -16.53 4.09
N LEU A 426 12.38 -15.82 3.05
CA LEU A 426 11.41 -16.35 2.10
C LEU A 426 11.93 -17.57 1.33
N SER A 427 13.23 -17.62 0.97
CA SER A 427 13.81 -18.79 0.30
C SER A 427 13.82 -20.00 1.24
N MET A 428 14.29 -19.80 2.49
CA MET A 428 14.36 -20.86 3.50
C MET A 428 12.97 -21.44 3.80
N ALA A 429 11.99 -20.57 4.11
CA ALA A 429 10.63 -21.01 4.37
C ALA A 429 9.98 -21.73 3.18
N ARG A 430 10.33 -21.38 1.93
CA ARG A 430 9.87 -22.10 0.73
C ARG A 430 10.56 -23.44 0.50
N GLU A 431 11.81 -23.58 0.92
CA GLU A 431 12.57 -24.83 0.81
C GLU A 431 12.09 -25.84 1.85
N ASP A 432 11.61 -25.36 3.00
CA ASP A 432 11.05 -26.19 4.07
C ASP A 432 9.57 -26.55 3.84
N ALA A 433 8.80 -25.70 3.14
CA ALA A 433 7.37 -25.90 2.94
C ALA A 433 7.03 -26.96 1.89
N ASP A 434 6.17 -27.90 2.25
CA ASP A 434 5.53 -28.84 1.34
C ASP A 434 4.37 -28.18 0.56
N GLY A 435 3.82 -28.90 -0.43
CA GLY A 435 2.80 -28.34 -1.33
C GLY A 435 1.46 -27.99 -0.67
N ASP A 436 1.17 -28.59 0.48
CA ASP A 436 -0.08 -28.45 1.25
C ASP A 436 0.10 -27.53 2.49
N ASP A 437 1.27 -26.91 2.64
CA ASP A 437 1.60 -26.00 3.74
C ASP A 437 1.19 -24.54 3.46
N ALA A 438 1.22 -23.71 4.50
CA ALA A 438 1.08 -22.27 4.43
C ALA A 438 2.39 -21.54 4.75
N LEU A 439 2.66 -20.46 4.02
CA LEU A 439 3.74 -19.51 4.25
C LEU A 439 3.15 -18.11 4.43
N LEU A 440 3.35 -17.52 5.60
CA LEU A 440 2.89 -16.16 5.92
C LEU A 440 4.08 -15.22 6.09
N VAL A 441 4.17 -14.19 5.23
CA VAL A 441 5.10 -13.07 5.41
C VAL A 441 4.37 -11.93 6.13
N THR A 442 4.85 -11.56 7.32
CA THR A 442 4.17 -10.57 8.18
C THR A 442 5.12 -9.81 9.11
N GLY A 443 4.55 -8.95 9.96
CA GLY A 443 5.23 -8.13 10.97
C GLY A 443 5.58 -6.71 10.49
N SER A 444 5.65 -6.49 9.18
CA SER A 444 5.98 -5.18 8.60
C SER A 444 5.59 -5.05 7.14
N LEU A 445 5.01 -3.89 6.77
CA LEU A 445 4.83 -3.50 5.37
C LEU A 445 6.14 -3.42 4.58
N TYR A 446 7.28 -3.14 5.24
CA TYR A 446 8.59 -3.15 4.57
C TYR A 446 9.02 -4.57 4.19
N ALA A 447 8.77 -5.55 5.06
CA ALA A 447 9.04 -6.95 4.74
C ALA A 447 8.11 -7.48 3.66
N VAL A 448 6.83 -7.15 3.73
CA VAL A 448 5.85 -7.44 2.68
C VAL A 448 6.30 -6.86 1.34
N ALA A 449 6.71 -5.59 1.29
CA ALA A 449 7.21 -4.96 0.07
C ALA A 449 8.41 -5.71 -0.54
N GLU A 450 9.40 -6.06 0.29
CA GLU A 450 10.58 -6.80 -0.18
C GLU A 450 10.24 -8.21 -0.67
N ALA A 451 9.37 -8.93 0.04
CA ALA A 451 8.92 -10.26 -0.34
C ALA A 451 8.13 -10.19 -1.65
N ARG A 452 7.15 -9.27 -1.73
CA ARG A 452 6.26 -9.06 -2.88
C ARG A 452 7.02 -8.82 -4.18
N ALA A 453 8.12 -8.08 -4.11
CA ALA A 453 9.03 -7.85 -5.23
C ALA A 453 9.63 -9.13 -5.83
N THR A 454 9.45 -10.31 -5.23
CA THR A 454 9.81 -11.60 -5.82
C THR A 454 8.85 -12.02 -6.93
N TRP A 455 7.58 -11.61 -6.85
CA TRP A 455 6.53 -11.93 -7.81
C TRP A 455 6.25 -10.78 -8.79
N THR A 456 6.28 -9.53 -8.31
CA THR A 456 5.87 -8.35 -9.09
C THR A 456 6.99 -7.75 -9.93
N ARG A 457 8.24 -8.12 -9.65
CA ARG A 457 9.42 -7.62 -10.36
C ARG A 457 9.41 -8.05 -11.82
N LEU A 458 9.24 -7.07 -12.69
CA LEU A 458 9.38 -7.25 -14.12
C LEU A 458 10.85 -7.34 -14.53
N GLN A 459 11.14 -8.33 -15.37
CA GLN A 459 12.37 -8.41 -16.13
C GLN A 459 12.04 -8.17 -17.60
N VAL A 460 12.45 -7.01 -18.10
CA VAL A 460 12.10 -6.54 -19.43
C VAL A 460 13.29 -6.72 -20.35
N PRO A 461 13.36 -7.81 -21.14
CA PRO A 461 14.38 -7.95 -22.16
C PRO A 461 14.08 -6.97 -23.30
N LYS A 462 15.04 -6.11 -23.61
CA LYS A 462 15.01 -5.15 -24.72
C LYS A 462 16.12 -5.51 -25.71
N ARG A 463 15.84 -5.33 -27.01
CA ARG A 463 16.90 -5.24 -28.02
C ARG A 463 17.15 -3.77 -28.30
N VAL A 464 18.42 -3.42 -28.36
CA VAL A 464 18.89 -2.05 -28.61
C VAL A 464 19.75 -2.11 -29.85
N ASP A 465 19.30 -1.47 -30.92
CA ASP A 465 19.95 -1.50 -32.24
C ASP A 465 20.58 -0.15 -32.61
N SER A 466 20.47 0.86 -31.73
CA SER A 466 21.08 2.18 -31.91
C SER A 466 21.51 2.83 -30.58
N ILE A 467 22.40 3.82 -30.67
CA ILE A 467 22.83 4.63 -29.52
C ILE A 467 21.63 5.42 -28.94
N ASP A 468 20.73 5.89 -29.79
CA ASP A 468 19.56 6.66 -29.35
C ASP A 468 18.60 5.78 -28.53
N GLU A 469 18.36 4.54 -28.99
CA GLU A 469 17.60 3.55 -28.22
C GLU A 469 18.29 3.20 -26.89
N ALA A 470 19.63 3.07 -26.89
CA ALA A 470 20.40 2.83 -25.67
C ALA A 470 20.23 3.97 -24.67
N GLU A 471 20.28 5.20 -25.16
CA GLU A 471 20.08 6.41 -24.36
C GLU A 471 18.66 6.46 -23.77
N THR A 472 17.63 6.15 -24.55
CA THR A 472 16.25 6.05 -24.06
C THR A 472 16.14 5.02 -22.93
N VAL A 473 16.67 3.81 -23.12
CA VAL A 473 16.59 2.75 -22.10
C VAL A 473 17.30 3.14 -20.80
N LEU A 474 18.49 3.73 -20.89
CA LEU A 474 19.25 4.17 -19.72
C LEU A 474 18.57 5.35 -19.01
N ARG A 475 17.95 6.27 -19.77
CA ARG A 475 17.21 7.41 -19.23
C ARG A 475 15.92 6.96 -18.53
N ASP A 476 15.18 6.03 -19.11
CA ASP A 476 13.98 5.43 -18.49
C ASP A 476 14.32 4.78 -17.14
N ALA A 477 15.46 4.08 -17.09
CA ALA A 477 16.02 3.46 -15.90
C ALA A 477 16.70 4.46 -14.92
N GLN A 478 16.51 5.78 -15.12
CA GLN A 478 16.98 6.82 -14.22
C GLN A 478 18.51 6.81 -13.99
N VAL A 479 19.28 6.37 -14.99
CA VAL A 479 20.74 6.46 -14.96
C VAL A 479 21.16 7.92 -15.08
N SER A 480 22.13 8.37 -14.27
CA SER A 480 22.64 9.75 -14.35
C SER A 480 23.20 10.11 -15.74
N GLU A 481 23.14 11.39 -16.12
CA GLU A 481 23.69 11.88 -17.40
C GLU A 481 25.15 11.45 -17.68
N PRO A 482 26.09 11.57 -16.71
CA PRO A 482 27.44 11.04 -16.89
C PRO A 482 27.46 9.53 -17.11
N GLY A 483 26.54 8.79 -16.49
CA GLY A 483 26.36 7.35 -16.69
C GLY A 483 25.86 7.04 -18.10
N ILE A 484 24.80 7.71 -18.55
CA ILE A 484 24.23 7.56 -19.90
C ILE A 484 25.31 7.80 -20.95
N TRP A 485 26.05 8.91 -20.85
CA TRP A 485 27.12 9.24 -21.80
C TRP A 485 28.19 8.14 -21.89
N ARG A 486 28.58 7.55 -20.76
CA ARG A 486 29.59 6.47 -20.70
C ARG A 486 29.08 5.14 -21.27
N MET A 487 27.78 4.88 -21.16
CA MET A 487 27.20 3.55 -21.33
C MET A 487 26.45 3.37 -22.66
N ARG A 488 25.88 4.45 -23.23
CA ARG A 488 25.07 4.37 -24.45
C ARG A 488 25.79 3.77 -25.67
N GLY A 489 27.11 3.92 -25.74
CA GLY A 489 27.93 3.33 -26.81
C GLY A 489 28.38 1.88 -26.55
N LYS A 490 28.06 1.33 -25.38
CA LYS A 490 28.47 0.00 -24.92
C LYS A 490 27.30 -0.95 -24.68
N ALA A 491 26.06 -0.45 -24.78
CA ALA A 491 24.88 -1.30 -24.74
C ALA A 491 24.91 -2.23 -25.98
N ASP A 492 25.12 -3.52 -25.75
CA ASP A 492 25.07 -4.57 -26.75
C ASP A 492 23.59 -4.86 -27.08
N HIS A 493 23.33 -5.54 -28.19
CA HIS A 493 21.99 -5.81 -28.74
C HIS A 493 21.00 -6.49 -27.77
N ARG A 494 21.44 -6.91 -26.58
CA ARG A 494 20.64 -7.52 -25.53
C ARG A 494 20.80 -6.72 -24.24
N VAL A 495 19.71 -6.06 -23.87
CA VAL A 495 19.59 -5.32 -22.63
C VAL A 495 18.51 -5.96 -21.77
N LEU A 496 18.80 -6.14 -20.48
CA LEU A 496 17.82 -6.56 -19.49
C LEU A 496 17.61 -5.41 -18.51
N HIS A 497 16.39 -4.89 -18.46
CA HIS A 497 15.98 -3.92 -17.47
C HIS A 497 15.19 -4.63 -16.36
N THR A 498 15.61 -4.44 -15.12
CA THR A 498 14.96 -5.00 -13.92
C THR A 498 15.04 -4.01 -12.78
N ARG A 499 14.23 -4.21 -11.74
CA ARG A 499 14.29 -3.44 -10.49
C ARG A 499 14.76 -4.33 -9.35
N VAL A 500 15.68 -3.84 -8.51
CA VAL A 500 16.32 -4.62 -7.44
C VAL A 500 16.68 -3.73 -6.24
N GLN A 501 16.91 -4.31 -5.07
CA GLN A 501 17.41 -3.55 -3.91
C GLN A 501 18.83 -3.02 -4.16
N GLN A 502 19.25 -1.98 -3.44
CA GLN A 502 20.60 -1.38 -3.61
C GLN A 502 21.73 -2.42 -3.55
N ARG A 503 21.74 -3.27 -2.51
CA ARG A 503 22.72 -4.35 -2.34
C ARG A 503 22.74 -5.33 -3.54
N GLN A 504 21.57 -5.66 -4.06
CA GLN A 504 21.45 -6.51 -5.26
C GLN A 504 22.00 -5.78 -6.51
N ALA A 505 21.74 -4.48 -6.66
CA ALA A 505 22.25 -3.68 -7.78
C ALA A 505 23.78 -3.61 -7.77
N GLU A 506 24.38 -3.39 -6.61
CA GLU A 506 25.83 -3.37 -6.42
C GLU A 506 26.47 -4.71 -6.77
N TYR A 507 25.89 -5.81 -6.28
CA TYR A 507 26.36 -7.16 -6.59
C TYR A 507 26.24 -7.49 -8.07
N LEU A 508 25.08 -7.21 -8.69
CA LEU A 508 24.86 -7.42 -10.13
C LEU A 508 25.84 -6.62 -10.97
N LYS A 509 26.16 -5.39 -10.56
CA LYS A 509 27.14 -4.56 -11.24
C LYS A 509 28.54 -5.17 -11.18
N GLN A 510 28.98 -5.62 -10.00
CA GLN A 510 30.29 -6.27 -9.84
C GLN A 510 30.38 -7.53 -10.70
N GLU A 511 29.36 -8.40 -10.65
CA GLU A 511 29.39 -9.65 -11.37
C GLU A 511 29.28 -9.48 -12.88
N MET A 512 28.44 -8.57 -13.37
CA MET A 512 28.33 -8.32 -14.80
C MET A 512 29.62 -7.73 -15.38
N LEU A 513 30.28 -6.82 -14.66
CA LEU A 513 31.59 -6.29 -15.06
C LEU A 513 32.67 -7.38 -15.05
N SER A 514 32.63 -8.31 -14.09
CA SER A 514 33.57 -9.45 -14.06
C SER A 514 33.44 -10.41 -15.25
N LEU A 515 32.32 -10.33 -15.96
CA LEU A 515 32.00 -11.15 -17.13
C LEU A 515 32.21 -10.40 -18.45
N ASP A 516 32.87 -9.23 -18.44
CA ASP A 516 32.99 -8.30 -19.57
C ASP A 516 31.63 -7.80 -20.09
N GLY A 517 30.61 -7.84 -19.24
CA GLY A 517 29.32 -7.23 -19.47
C GLY A 517 29.27 -5.80 -18.93
N GLU A 518 28.13 -5.16 -19.12
CA GLU A 518 27.90 -3.79 -18.68
C GLU A 518 26.67 -3.74 -17.75
N CYS A 519 26.73 -2.89 -16.72
CA CYS A 519 25.65 -2.70 -15.77
C CYS A 519 25.55 -1.22 -15.39
N SER A 520 24.36 -0.65 -15.58
CA SER A 520 24.00 0.69 -15.10
C SER A 520 22.89 0.58 -14.08
N ALA A 521 23.01 1.30 -12.96
CA ALA A 521 21.96 1.41 -11.96
C ALA A 521 21.40 2.83 -11.93
N SER A 522 20.17 2.98 -11.46
CA SER A 522 19.55 4.27 -11.23
C SER A 522 20.40 5.13 -10.29
N ALA A 523 20.32 6.45 -10.46
CA ALA A 523 20.96 7.41 -9.57
C ALA A 523 20.15 7.72 -8.30
N LEU A 524 19.15 6.89 -7.98
CA LEU A 524 18.46 6.91 -6.68
C LEU A 524 19.43 6.47 -5.58
N ARG A 525 19.31 7.06 -4.38
CA ARG A 525 20.23 6.83 -3.25
C ARG A 525 19.54 6.37 -1.96
N SER A 526 18.21 6.35 -1.91
CA SER A 526 17.46 6.12 -0.68
C SER A 526 17.26 4.63 -0.39
N GLY A 527 17.46 4.23 0.87
CA GLY A 527 17.08 2.92 1.38
C GLY A 527 15.56 2.75 1.37
N GLY A 528 15.12 1.59 0.87
CA GLY A 528 13.70 1.19 0.83
C GLY A 528 13.04 1.23 -0.55
N GLU A 529 13.63 1.90 -1.56
CA GLU A 529 13.14 1.83 -2.94
C GLU A 529 13.90 0.80 -3.78
N LEU A 530 13.23 0.23 -4.78
CA LEU A 530 13.90 -0.60 -5.77
C LEU A 530 14.64 0.28 -6.80
N HIS A 531 15.89 -0.04 -7.04
CA HIS A 531 16.72 0.58 -8.06
C HIS A 531 16.48 -0.07 -9.42
N ASP A 532 16.21 0.76 -10.42
CA ASP A 532 16.29 0.35 -11.82
C ASP A 532 17.74 -0.05 -12.17
N VAL A 533 17.91 -1.23 -12.75
CA VAL A 533 19.19 -1.76 -13.21
C VAL A 533 19.06 -2.20 -14.67
N VAL A 534 20.01 -1.76 -15.48
CA VAL A 534 20.15 -2.06 -16.89
C VAL A 534 21.42 -2.89 -17.08
N LEU A 535 21.24 -4.18 -17.34
CA LEU A 535 22.32 -5.12 -17.66
C LEU A 535 22.43 -5.26 -19.18
N SER A 536 23.64 -5.27 -19.70
CA SER A 536 23.91 -5.41 -21.13
C SER A 536 25.02 -6.44 -21.36
N GLY A 537 24.76 -7.40 -22.26
CA GLY A 537 25.75 -8.40 -22.65
C GLY A 537 25.18 -9.53 -23.49
N THR A 538 26.05 -10.45 -23.88
CA THR A 538 25.72 -11.65 -24.65
C THR A 538 24.93 -12.68 -23.82
N MET A 539 24.26 -13.62 -24.49
CA MET A 539 23.58 -14.74 -23.82
C MET A 539 24.54 -15.59 -22.96
N ALA A 540 25.79 -15.75 -23.39
CA ALA A 540 26.79 -16.50 -22.63
C ALA A 540 27.12 -15.80 -21.31
N GLN A 541 27.20 -14.46 -21.33
CA GLN A 541 27.41 -13.66 -20.13
C GLN A 541 26.20 -13.74 -19.18
N PHE A 542 24.96 -13.61 -19.69
CA PHE A 542 23.77 -13.77 -18.85
C PHE A 542 23.64 -15.17 -18.22
N LYS A 543 24.02 -16.24 -18.92
CA LYS A 543 24.05 -17.60 -18.34
C LYS A 543 25.08 -17.72 -17.22
N ARG A 544 26.30 -17.22 -17.44
CA ARG A 544 27.34 -17.19 -16.42
C ARG A 544 26.97 -16.32 -15.22
N LEU A 545 26.28 -15.19 -15.46
CA LEU A 545 25.75 -14.36 -14.40
C LEU A 545 24.78 -15.19 -13.54
N ALA A 546 23.83 -15.90 -14.16
CA ALA A 546 22.91 -16.76 -13.42
C ALA A 546 23.62 -17.84 -12.58
N GLU A 547 24.64 -18.51 -13.14
CA GLU A 547 25.48 -19.47 -12.41
C GLU A 547 26.16 -18.83 -11.19
N LYS A 548 26.67 -17.60 -11.34
CA LYS A 548 27.33 -16.89 -10.24
C LYS A 548 26.36 -16.41 -9.15
N LEU A 549 25.11 -16.11 -9.52
CA LEU A 549 24.07 -15.69 -8.57
C LEU A 549 23.49 -16.87 -7.78
N GLN A 550 23.66 -18.11 -8.25
CA GLN A 550 23.18 -19.30 -7.54
C GLN A 550 23.85 -19.45 -6.18
N GLY A 551 23.04 -19.68 -5.15
CA GLY A 551 23.49 -19.85 -3.77
C GLY A 551 23.98 -18.57 -3.09
N GLN A 552 23.87 -17.42 -3.77
CA GLN A 552 24.19 -16.12 -3.17
C GLN A 552 23.02 -15.61 -2.33
N PRO A 553 23.29 -14.84 -1.26
CA PRO A 553 22.25 -14.27 -0.40
C PRO A 553 21.38 -13.25 -1.14
N TRP A 554 20.38 -12.73 -0.43
CA TRP A 554 19.46 -11.67 -0.88
C TRP A 554 18.58 -12.09 -2.07
N GLY A 555 18.26 -13.38 -2.19
CA GLY A 555 17.38 -13.89 -3.26
C GLY A 555 17.95 -13.72 -4.68
N LEU A 556 19.27 -13.63 -4.82
CA LEU A 556 19.94 -13.45 -6.12
C LEU A 556 19.78 -14.67 -7.04
N SER A 557 19.67 -15.88 -6.49
CA SER A 557 19.44 -17.12 -7.26
C SER A 557 18.22 -16.99 -8.19
N GLY A 558 17.05 -16.64 -7.64
CA GLY A 558 15.82 -16.48 -8.42
C GLY A 558 15.90 -15.35 -9.45
N LEU A 559 16.69 -14.29 -9.16
CA LEU A 559 16.92 -13.22 -10.12
C LEU A 559 17.76 -13.71 -11.32
N GLY A 560 18.76 -14.55 -11.09
CA GLY A 560 19.57 -15.18 -12.15
C GLY A 560 18.75 -16.09 -13.05
N GLU A 561 17.93 -16.97 -12.47
CA GLU A 561 17.08 -17.90 -13.22
C GLU A 561 16.05 -17.20 -14.11
N ARG A 562 15.39 -16.17 -13.57
CA ARG A 562 14.47 -15.32 -14.35
C ARG A 562 15.21 -14.60 -15.48
N SER A 563 16.43 -14.14 -15.25
CA SER A 563 17.20 -13.37 -16.24
C SER A 563 17.47 -14.21 -17.49
N VAL A 564 17.78 -15.49 -17.35
CA VAL A 564 18.01 -16.39 -18.50
C VAL A 564 16.71 -16.80 -19.17
N SER A 565 15.66 -17.10 -18.39
CA SER A 565 14.36 -17.55 -18.92
C SER A 565 13.59 -16.45 -19.67
N SER A 566 13.73 -15.18 -19.27
CA SER A 566 13.12 -14.01 -19.94
C SER A 566 13.49 -13.91 -21.43
N TRP A 567 14.71 -14.30 -21.81
CA TRP A 567 15.14 -14.34 -23.20
C TRP A 567 14.54 -15.53 -23.97
N GLY A 568 14.30 -16.67 -23.30
CA GLY A 568 13.70 -17.87 -23.90
C GLY A 568 12.22 -17.70 -24.24
N SER A 569 11.45 -17.02 -23.39
CA SER A 569 10.02 -16.74 -23.63
C SER A 569 9.78 -15.71 -24.74
N SER A 570 10.73 -14.78 -24.96
CA SER A 570 10.66 -13.79 -26.06
C SER A 570 10.69 -14.43 -27.47
N THR A 571 11.40 -15.56 -27.64
CA THR A 571 11.49 -16.27 -28.92
C THR A 571 10.22 -17.08 -29.23
N ALA A 572 9.51 -17.55 -28.21
CA ALA A 572 8.22 -18.23 -28.38
C ALA A 572 7.15 -17.27 -28.93
N ARG A 573 7.04 -16.03 -28.41
CA ARG A 573 6.11 -15.01 -28.95
C ARG A 573 6.43 -14.57 -30.38
N GLN A 574 7.69 -14.61 -30.82
CA GLN A 574 8.07 -14.30 -32.21
C GLN A 574 7.77 -15.43 -33.20
N SER A 575 7.68 -16.69 -32.75
CA SER A 575 7.32 -17.81 -33.64
C SER A 575 5.82 -17.89 -33.95
N ALA A 576 4.97 -17.31 -33.11
CA ALA A 576 3.52 -17.22 -33.33
C ALA A 576 3.13 -16.13 -34.36
N THR A 577 3.93 -15.06 -34.50
CA THR A 577 3.68 -13.98 -35.46
C THR A 577 4.21 -14.25 -36.87
N CYS A 578 5.03 -15.28 -37.07
CA CYS A 578 5.62 -15.63 -38.38
C CYS A 578 4.94 -16.82 -39.12
N ARG A 579 3.90 -17.45 -38.56
CA ARG A 579 3.06 -18.41 -39.31
C ARG A 579 1.75 -17.74 -39.75
N GLY A 580 1.84 -17.06 -40.89
CA GLY A 580 0.74 -16.33 -41.50
C GLY A 580 -0.52 -17.17 -41.73
N HIS A 581 -1.63 -16.71 -41.17
CA HIS A 581 -2.96 -17.01 -41.67
C HIS A 581 -3.16 -16.29 -43.01
N ARG A 582 -2.98 -17.01 -44.12
CA ARG A 582 -3.67 -16.68 -45.37
C ARG A 582 -5.13 -17.09 -45.20
N ILE A 583 -5.99 -16.15 -44.82
CA ILE A 583 -7.43 -16.27 -45.02
C ILE A 583 -7.83 -15.27 -46.11
N GLY A 584 -8.27 -15.83 -47.24
CA GLY A 584 -8.69 -15.09 -48.42
C GLY A 584 -9.95 -14.29 -48.16
N ARG A 585 -9.95 -13.04 -48.65
CA ARG A 585 -11.14 -12.21 -48.79
C ARG A 585 -12.13 -12.90 -49.73
N ARG A 586 -13.34 -13.17 -49.26
CA ARG A 586 -14.53 -13.28 -50.12
C ARG A 586 -15.53 -12.21 -49.70
N SER A 587 -15.75 -11.29 -50.62
CA SER A 587 -16.87 -10.36 -50.67
C SER A 587 -18.19 -11.10 -50.64
N TRP A 588 -19.17 -10.63 -49.89
CA TRP A 588 -20.58 -10.65 -50.31
C TRP A 588 -21.27 -9.39 -49.81
N ALA A 589 -21.78 -8.62 -50.78
CA ALA A 589 -22.80 -7.62 -50.58
C ALA A 589 -24.19 -8.29 -50.70
N CYS A 590 -25.16 -7.67 -50.02
CA CYS A 590 -26.60 -7.89 -49.93
C CYS A 590 -27.07 -8.40 -48.56
#